data_AF-A0A2A2VEW3-F1
#
_entry.id   AF-A0A2A2VEW3-F1
#
_cell.length_a   1.000
_cell.length_b   1.000
_cell.length_c   1.000
_cell.angle_alpha   90.00
_cell.angle_beta   90.00
_cell.angle_gamma   90.00
#
_symmetry.space_group_name_H-M   'P 1'
#
loop_
_entity.id
_entity.type
_entity.pdbx_description
1 polymer ?
#
loop_
_entity_poly.entity_id
_entity_poly.type
_entity_poly.pdbx_seq_one_letter_code
_entity_poly.pdbx_strand_id
1 'polypeptide(L)' 'MEATMSRTIDHLKDEADRAERLARTGMDPLTVERLRAFAAECRGRIANERRDDRVPVLSAT' A
#
# COMPACT_ATOMS: atom_id res chain seq x y z
N MET A 1 -19.73 -1.33 0.80
CA MET A 1 -18.47 -0.94 0.13
C MET A 1 -17.32 -0.85 1.13
N GLU A 2 -17.50 -0.19 2.28
CA GLU A 2 -16.44 0.08 3.28
C GLU A 2 -15.70 -1.14 3.86
N ALA A 3 -16.39 -2.25 4.12
CA ALA A 3 -15.75 -3.46 4.67
C ALA A 3 -14.73 -4.07 3.69
N THR A 4 -14.99 -3.96 2.38
CA THR A 4 -14.09 -4.45 1.33
C THR A 4 -12.87 -3.55 1.21
N MET A 5 -13.05 -2.22 1.23
CA MET A 5 -11.94 -1.25 1.21
C MET A 5 -11.04 -1.39 2.45
N SER A 6 -11.64 -1.58 3.63
CA SER A 6 -10.90 -1.82 4.87
C SER A 6 -10.05 -3.09 4.80
N ARG A 7 -10.59 -4.18 4.24
CA ARG A 7 -9.86 -5.43 4.02
C ARG A 7 -8.72 -5.27 3.01
N THR A 8 -8.91 -4.47 1.97
CA THR A 8 -7.87 -4.14 0.99
C THR A 8 -6.74 -3.32 1.60
N ILE A 9 -7.05 -2.31 2.41
CA ILE A 9 -6.06 -1.49 3.11
C ILE A 9 -5.25 -2.33 4.09
N ASP A 10 -5.90 -3.21 4.85
CA ASP A 10 -5.20 -4.08 5.82
C ASP A 10 -4.25 -5.05 5.12
N HIS A 11 -4.69 -5.65 4.01
CA HIS A 11 -3.85 -6.50 3.17
C HIS A 11 -2.62 -5.76 2.62
N LEU A 12 -2.80 -4.55 2.08
CA LEU A 12 -1.70 -3.74 1.56
C LEU A 12 -0.70 -3.34 2.65
N LYS A 13 -1.15 -3.15 3.89
CA LYS A 13 -0.25 -2.89 5.03
C LYS A 13 0.59 -4.11 5.34
N ASP A 14 -0.03 -5.29 5.47
CA ASP A 14 0.70 -6.52 5.79
C ASP A 14 1.76 -6.84 4.72
N GLU A 15 1.42 -6.67 3.44
CA GLU A 15 2.37 -6.86 2.34
C GLU A 15 3.55 -5.88 2.40
N ALA A 16 3.31 -4.61 2.72
CA ALA A 16 4.37 -3.62 2.88
C ALA A 16 5.30 -3.96 4.06
N ASP A 17 4.74 -4.27 5.22
CA ASP A 17 5.50 -4.66 6.42
C ASP A 17 6.30 -5.95 6.20
N ARG A 18 5.71 -6.93 5.51
CA ARG A 18 6.41 -8.18 5.15
C ARG A 18 7.59 -7.91 4.21
N ALA A 19 7.41 -7.09 3.18
CA ALA A 19 8.47 -6.77 2.24
C ALA A 19 9.64 -6.04 2.92
N GLU A 20 9.36 -5.12 3.85
CA GLU A 20 10.41 -4.43 4.61
C GLU A 20 11.15 -5.34 5.59
N ARG A 21 10.44 -6.24 6.27
CA ARG A 21 11.08 -7.26 7.11
C ARG A 21 12.01 -8.13 6.27
N LEU A 22 11.56 -8.55 5.10
CA LEU A 22 12.34 -9.38 4.20
C LEU A 22 13.58 -8.63 3.65
N ALA A 23 13.45 -7.35 3.35
CA ALA A 23 14.57 -6.52 2.92
C ALA A 23 15.68 -6.38 4.00
N ARG A 24 15.38 -6.65 5.27
CA ARG A 24 16.34 -6.61 6.38
C ARG A 24 17.07 -7.94 6.60
N THR A 25 16.70 -9.03 5.93
CA THR A 25 17.30 -10.36 6.17
C THR A 25 18.61 -10.62 5.43
N GLY A 26 19.28 -9.59 4.92
CA GLY A 26 20.58 -9.74 4.24
C GLY A 26 20.48 -10.31 2.82
N MET A 27 19.47 -9.92 2.06
CA MET A 27 19.35 -10.27 0.64
C MET A 27 20.32 -9.47 -0.25
N ASP A 28 20.48 -9.92 -1.49
CA ASP A 28 21.20 -9.18 -2.53
C ASP A 28 20.62 -7.75 -2.73
N PRO A 29 21.47 -6.74 -3.02
CA PRO A 29 21.04 -5.35 -3.16
C PRO A 29 19.87 -5.12 -4.13
N LEU A 30 19.84 -5.79 -5.30
CA LEU A 30 18.76 -5.65 -6.26
C LEU A 30 17.44 -6.16 -5.69
N THR A 31 17.49 -7.25 -4.92
CA THR A 31 16.32 -7.79 -4.24
C THR A 31 15.82 -6.85 -3.15
N VAL A 32 16.74 -6.26 -2.39
CA VAL A 32 16.42 -5.25 -1.36
C VAL A 32 15.75 -4.03 -1.98
N GLU A 33 16.26 -3.52 -3.11
CA GLU A 33 15.65 -2.39 -3.82
C GLU A 33 14.23 -2.72 -4.30
N ARG A 34 14.04 -3.90 -4.90
CA ARG A 34 12.72 -4.35 -5.36
C ARG A 34 11.71 -4.48 -4.21
N LEU A 35 12.12 -5.03 -3.07
CA LEU A 35 11.27 -5.15 -1.89
C LEU A 35 10.89 -3.79 -1.31
N ARG A 36 11.83 -2.83 -1.27
CA ARG A 36 11.56 -1.46 -0.83
C ARG A 36 10.62 -0.73 -1.79
N ALA A 37 10.83 -0.87 -3.10
CA ALA A 37 9.94 -0.31 -4.11
C ALA A 37 8.52 -0.88 -3.98
N PHE A 38 8.40 -2.19 -3.82
CA PHE A 38 7.10 -2.84 -3.60
C PHE A 38 6.39 -2.33 -2.33
N ALA A 39 7.11 -2.20 -1.21
CA ALA A 39 6.53 -1.63 0.01
C ALA A 39 6.07 -0.17 -0.16
N ALA A 40 6.81 0.62 -0.94
CA ALA A 40 6.43 2.00 -1.27
C ALA A 40 5.15 2.04 -2.13
N GLU A 41 5.03 1.17 -3.14
CA GLU A 41 3.84 1.04 -3.98
C GLU A 41 2.59 0.70 -3.15
N CYS A 42 2.68 -0.29 -2.25
CA CYS A 42 1.58 -0.65 -1.36
C CYS A 42 1.10 0.54 -0.52
N ARG A 43 2.03 1.34 0.02
CA ARG A 43 1.70 2.56 0.78
C ARG A 43 1.10 3.65 -0.09
N GLY A 44 1.56 3.80 -1.33
CA GLY A 44 0.97 4.69 -2.32
C GLY A 44 -0.50 4.35 -2.59
N ARG A 45 -0.81 3.06 -2.76
CA ARG A 45 -2.18 2.58 -2.97
C ARG A 45 -3.08 2.85 -1.76
N ILE A 46 -2.58 2.61 -0.54
CA ILE A 46 -3.32 2.95 0.69
C ILE A 46 -3.60 4.46 0.78
N ALA A 47 -2.61 5.29 0.45
CA ALA A 47 -2.77 6.74 0.46
C ALA A 47 -3.78 7.21 -0.59
N ASN A 48 -3.82 6.56 -1.76
CA ASN A 48 -4.78 6.86 -2.82
C ASN A 48 -6.20 6.45 -2.42
N GLU A 49 -6.38 5.24 -1.85
CA GLU A 49 -7.68 4.75 -1.39
C GLU A 49 -8.28 5.67 -0.31
N ARG A 50 -7.44 6.15 0.62
CA ARG A 50 -7.85 7.13 1.65
C ARG A 50 -8.17 8.51 1.10
N ARG A 51 -7.63 8.87 -0.07
CA ARG A 51 -7.94 10.12 -0.75
C ARG A 51 -9.24 10.01 -1.53
N ASP A 52 -9.47 8.88 -2.20
CA ASP A 52 -10.71 8.58 -2.93
C ASP A 52 -11.93 8.61 -2.01
N ASP A 53 -11.81 8.00 -0.82
CA ASP A 53 -12.84 8.04 0.24
C ASP A 53 -13.18 9.48 0.73
N ARG A 54 -12.25 10.43 0.55
CA ARG A 54 -12.40 11.83 0.98
C ARG A 54 -12.91 12.78 -0.11
N VAL A 55 -13.10 12.31 -1.34
CA VAL A 55 -13.70 13.13 -2.42
C VAL A 55 -15.20 12.81 -2.47
N PRO A 56 -16.08 13.59 -1.82
CA PRO A 56 -17.51 13.47 -2.09
C PRO A 56 -17.72 13.87 -3.56
N VAL A 57 -18.47 13.04 -4.28
CA VAL A 57 -18.97 13.31 -5.62
C VAL A 57 -19.83 14.59 -5.61
N LEU A 58 -19.17 15.75 -5.71
CA LEU A 58 -19.82 17.04 -5.87
C LEU A 58 -19.22 17.70 -7.10
N SER A 59 -19.77 17.35 -8.25
CA SER A 59 -20.02 18.28 -9.36
C SER A 59 -20.88 17.55 -10.41
N ALA A 60 -22.17 17.47 -10.12
CA ALA A 60 -23.22 17.35 -11.12
C ALA A 60 -24.19 18.52 -10.89
N THR A 61 -23.83 19.68 -11.43
CA THR A 61 -24.73 20.82 -11.67
C THR A 61 -24.25 21.52 -12.92
#